data_AF-A0A7R9FFD9-F1
#
_entry.id   AF-A0A7R9FFD9-F1
#
_cell.length_a   1.000
_cell.length_b   1.000
_cell.length_c   1.000
_cell.angle_alpha   90.00
_cell.angle_beta   90.00
_cell.angle_gamma   90.00
#
_symmetry.space_group_name_H-M   'P 1'
#
loop_
_entity.id
_entity.type
_entity.pdbx_description
1 polymer ?
#
loop_
_entity_poly.entity_id
_entity_poly.type
_entity_poly.pdbx_seq_one_letter_code
_entity_poly.pdbx_strand_id
1 'polypeptide(L)'
;VAILRYLCREKNVTDHWYPRDSKLQAKVDEYLEWQHLDTRLNCSTYFLNKFLIPAVTGKPPKPEKVAESLKHMERTLNKIEDVWLAGDKPYLTGERISIADLLAACEVEQTRK
;
A
#
# COMPACT_ATOMS: atom_id res chain seq x y z
N VAL A 1 1.13 -7.75 7.21
CA VAL A 1 -0.13 -8.49 7.02
C VAL A 1 -0.52 -9.34 8.23
N ALA A 2 0.28 -10.34 8.66
CA ALA A 2 -0.12 -11.31 9.69
C ALA A 2 -0.66 -10.71 11.02
N ILE A 3 -0.03 -9.64 11.54
CA ILE A 3 -0.49 -8.97 12.77
C ILE A 3 -1.90 -8.39 12.60
N LEU A 4 -2.20 -7.78 11.45
CA LEU A 4 -3.54 -7.22 11.19
C LEU A 4 -4.60 -8.32 11.11
N ARG A 5 -4.31 -9.45 10.43
CA ARG A 5 -5.20 -10.62 10.40
C ARG A 5 -5.45 -11.17 11.82
N TYR A 6 -4.41 -11.28 12.64
CA TYR A 6 -4.52 -11.67 14.06
C TYR A 6 -5.42 -10.71 14.84
N LEU A 7 -5.19 -9.40 14.74
CA LEU A 7 -6.00 -8.41 15.44
C LEU A 7 -7.47 -8.44 15.00
N CYS A 8 -7.74 -8.63 13.71
CA CYS A 8 -9.11 -8.75 13.22
C CYS A 8 -9.84 -9.95 13.85
N ARG A 9 -9.15 -11.08 14.03
CA ARG A 9 -9.70 -12.28 14.65
C ARG A 9 -9.87 -12.14 16.18
N GLU A 10 -8.86 -11.60 16.86
CA GLU A 10 -8.81 -11.63 18.33
C GLU A 10 -9.48 -10.43 19.01
N LYS A 11 -9.63 -9.30 18.31
CA LYS A 11 -10.13 -8.04 18.90
C LYS A 11 -11.59 -7.73 18.55
N ASN A 12 -12.29 -8.67 17.89
CA ASN A 12 -13.70 -8.53 17.52
C ASN A 12 -14.00 -7.17 16.85
N VAL A 13 -13.13 -6.77 15.91
CA VAL A 13 -13.34 -5.56 15.11
C VAL A 13 -14.51 -5.76 14.14
N THR A 14 -15.02 -4.66 13.60
CA THR A 14 -16.10 -4.70 12.61
C THR A 14 -15.72 -5.51 11.37
N ASP A 15 -16.63 -6.35 10.88
CA ASP A 15 -16.36 -7.40 9.88
C ASP A 15 -15.69 -6.90 8.59
N HIS A 16 -16.05 -5.70 8.13
CA HIS A 16 -15.51 -5.11 6.91
C HIS A 16 -13.98 -4.94 6.89
N TRP A 17 -13.31 -4.88 8.05
CA TRP A 17 -11.85 -4.81 8.10
C TRP A 17 -11.18 -6.04 7.49
N TYR A 18 -11.73 -7.23 7.77
CA TYR A 18 -11.27 -8.50 7.24
C TYR A 18 -12.47 -9.46 7.19
N PRO A 19 -13.25 -9.42 6.10
CA PRO A 19 -14.55 -10.10 6.02
C PRO A 19 -14.45 -11.61 6.23
N ARG A 20 -15.46 -12.20 6.87
CA ARG A 20 -15.57 -13.68 6.98
C ARG A 20 -16.15 -14.34 5.74
N ASP A 21 -16.83 -13.59 4.88
CA ASP A 21 -17.26 -14.10 3.58
C ASP A 21 -16.02 -14.44 2.74
N SER A 22 -15.97 -15.68 2.24
CA SER A 22 -14.78 -16.21 1.58
C SER A 22 -14.37 -15.42 0.33
N LYS A 23 -15.34 -14.90 -0.44
CA LYS A 23 -15.04 -14.14 -1.67
C LYS A 23 -14.56 -12.74 -1.36
N LEU A 24 -15.17 -12.08 -0.38
CA LEU A 24 -14.74 -10.76 0.07
C LEU A 24 -13.36 -10.82 0.73
N GLN A 25 -13.13 -11.82 1.57
CA GLN A 25 -11.82 -12.04 2.19
C GLN A 25 -10.73 -12.28 1.14
N ALA A 26 -11.03 -13.09 0.11
CA ALA A 26 -10.07 -13.37 -0.96
C ALA A 26 -9.64 -12.10 -1.71
N LYS A 27 -10.55 -11.14 -1.95
CA LYS A 27 -10.19 -9.84 -2.54
C LYS A 27 -9.28 -9.01 -1.64
N VAL A 28 -9.53 -9.03 -0.33
CA VAL A 28 -8.64 -8.39 0.64
C VAL A 28 -7.27 -9.06 0.63
N ASP A 29 -7.23 -10.38 0.69
CA ASP A 29 -5.99 -11.16 0.63
C ASP A 29 -5.21 -10.92 -0.66
N GLU A 30 -5.89 -10.80 -1.81
CA GLU A 30 -5.27 -10.47 -3.10
C GLU A 30 -4.43 -9.19 -3.02
N TYR A 31 -4.97 -8.10 -2.47
CA TYR A 31 -4.22 -6.85 -2.28
C TYR A 31 -3.09 -7.03 -1.26
N LEU A 32 -3.38 -7.68 -0.13
CA LEU A 32 -2.41 -7.85 0.96
C LEU A 32 -1.17 -8.62 0.52
N GLU A 33 -1.31 -9.62 -0.36
CA GLU A 33 -0.16 -10.34 -0.91
C GLU A 33 0.50 -9.57 -2.07
N TRP A 34 -0.28 -8.89 -2.90
CA TRP A 34 0.25 -8.10 -4.02
C TRP A 34 1.10 -6.90 -3.58
N GLN A 35 0.68 -6.15 -2.55
CA GLN A 35 1.33 -4.88 -2.18
C GLN A 35 2.81 -5.04 -1.79
N HIS A 36 3.22 -6.23 -1.33
CA HIS A 36 4.56 -6.46 -0.80
C HIS A 36 5.67 -6.17 -1.82
N LEU A 37 5.42 -6.49 -3.10
CA LEU A 37 6.37 -6.29 -4.19
C LEU A 37 5.96 -5.16 -5.13
N ASP A 38 4.86 -4.45 -4.80
CA ASP A 38 4.36 -3.32 -5.57
C ASP A 38 4.29 -2.08 -4.65
N THR A 39 3.12 -1.70 -4.11
CA THR A 39 2.92 -0.48 -3.30
C THR A 39 3.99 -0.28 -2.25
N ARG A 40 4.23 -1.28 -1.40
CA ARG A 40 5.21 -1.21 -0.33
C ARG A 40 6.61 -0.99 -0.86
N LEU A 41 7.04 -1.85 -1.78
CA LEU A 41 8.42 -1.82 -2.29
C LEU A 41 8.69 -0.49 -2.99
N ASN A 42 7.81 -0.08 -3.89
CA ASN A 42 8.07 1.06 -4.77
C ASN A 42 7.90 2.40 -4.04
N CYS A 43 6.87 2.55 -3.21
CA CYS A 43 6.70 3.77 -2.40
C CYS A 43 7.81 3.93 -1.37
N SER A 44 8.16 2.86 -0.64
CA SER A 44 9.24 2.93 0.36
C SER A 44 10.60 3.17 -0.28
N THR A 45 10.90 2.56 -1.43
CA THR A 45 12.17 2.77 -2.14
C THR A 45 12.34 4.22 -2.57
N TYR A 46 11.30 4.84 -3.12
CA TYR A 46 11.32 6.27 -3.44
C TYR A 46 11.56 7.12 -2.20
N PHE A 47 10.77 6.89 -1.13
CA PHE A 47 10.92 7.61 0.13
C PHE A 47 12.35 7.49 0.71
N LEU A 48 12.92 6.28 0.69
CA LEU A 48 14.28 6.03 1.17
C LEU A 48 15.32 6.82 0.36
N ASN A 49 15.27 6.72 -0.97
CA ASN A 49 16.23 7.37 -1.85
C ASN A 49 16.14 8.90 -1.84
N LYS A 50 14.91 9.44 -1.78
CA LYS A 50 14.64 10.87 -1.87
C LYS A 50 14.79 11.58 -0.53
N PHE A 51 14.38 10.96 0.58
CA PHE A 51 14.24 11.63 1.87
C PHE A 51 15.04 10.98 3.01
N LEU A 52 14.81 9.69 3.31
CA LEU A 52 15.37 9.11 4.54
C LEU A 52 16.90 8.98 4.49
N ILE A 53 17.46 8.44 3.39
CA ILE A 53 18.91 8.27 3.27
C ILE A 53 19.62 9.63 3.31
N PRO A 54 19.18 10.67 2.57
CA PRO A 54 19.74 12.01 2.73
C PRO A 54 19.64 12.56 4.15
N ALA A 55 18.48 12.43 4.81
CA ALA A 55 18.27 12.93 6.16
C ALA A 55 19.19 12.25 7.20
N VAL A 56 19.41 10.94 7.08
CA VAL A 56 20.24 10.17 8.01
C VAL A 56 21.73 10.34 7.73
N THR A 57 22.13 10.45 6.46
CA THR A 57 23.55 10.50 6.08
C THR A 57 24.13 11.90 5.90
N GLY A 58 23.27 12.93 5.77
CA GLY A 58 23.66 14.29 5.41
C GLY A 58 24.15 14.45 3.97
N LYS A 59 24.11 13.39 3.15
CA LYS A 59 24.55 13.42 1.76
C LYS A 59 23.37 13.73 0.83
N PRO A 60 23.58 14.47 -0.26
CA PRO A 60 22.52 14.72 -1.22
C PRO A 60 22.03 13.41 -1.87
N PRO A 61 20.73 13.32 -2.23
CA PRO A 61 20.20 12.16 -2.93
C PRO A 61 20.87 11.99 -4.30
N LYS A 62 21.07 10.74 -4.72
CA LYS A 62 21.60 10.42 -6.06
C LYS A 62 20.49 10.62 -7.10
N PRO A 63 20.62 11.57 -8.06
CA PRO A 63 19.53 11.89 -8.99
C PRO A 63 19.01 10.69 -9.77
N GLU A 64 19.92 9.84 -10.25
CA GLU A 64 19.60 8.63 -11.02
C GLU A 64 18.69 7.67 -10.23
N LYS A 65 19.03 7.41 -8.96
CA LYS A 65 18.26 6.52 -8.09
C LYS A 65 16.88 7.08 -7.76
N VAL A 66 16.81 8.40 -7.54
CA VAL A 66 15.54 9.07 -7.28
C VAL A 66 14.64 8.96 -8.50
N ALA A 67 15.15 9.28 -9.69
CA ALA A 67 14.39 9.21 -10.94
C ALA A 67 13.90 7.79 -11.25
N GLU A 68 14.75 6.78 -11.07
CA GLU A 68 14.38 5.37 -11.22
C GLU A 68 13.26 4.98 -10.25
N SER A 69 13.45 5.24 -8.94
CA SER A 69 12.44 4.90 -7.93
C SER A 69 11.13 5.67 -8.10
N LEU A 70 11.18 6.92 -8.59
CA LEU A 70 10.00 7.72 -8.90
C LEU A 70 9.17 7.05 -10.00
N LYS A 71 9.82 6.65 -11.10
CA LYS A 71 9.15 5.95 -12.21
C LYS A 71 8.49 4.64 -11.78
N HIS A 72 9.13 3.90 -10.87
CA HIS A 72 8.53 2.68 -10.31
C HIS A 72 7.33 2.99 -9.42
N MET A 73 7.45 3.98 -8.55
CA MET A 73 6.35 4.44 -7.69
C MET A 73 5.16 4.93 -8.51
N GLU A 74 5.36 5.80 -9.49
CA GLU A 74 4.29 6.31 -10.38
C GLU A 74 3.58 5.16 -11.11
N ARG A 75 4.32 4.17 -11.62
CA ARG A 75 3.72 2.98 -12.24
C ARG A 75 2.84 2.21 -11.26
N THR A 76 3.25 2.10 -10.00
CA THR A 76 2.47 1.45 -8.96
C THR A 76 1.22 2.24 -8.59
N LEU A 77 1.33 3.57 -8.48
CA LEU A 77 0.18 4.43 -8.22
C LEU A 77 -0.85 4.35 -9.36
N ASN A 78 -0.40 4.30 -10.62
CA ASN A 78 -1.30 4.06 -11.74
C ASN A 78 -2.02 2.70 -11.61
N LYS A 79 -1.35 1.63 -11.16
CA LYS A 79 -2.04 0.35 -10.89
C LYS A 79 -3.06 0.46 -9.74
N ILE A 80 -2.78 1.29 -8.72
CA ILE A 80 -3.77 1.56 -7.67
C ILE A 80 -5.02 2.18 -8.29
N GLU A 81 -4.88 3.17 -9.16
CA GLU A 81 -6.00 3.83 -9.83
C GLU A 81 -6.71 2.91 -10.86
N ASP A 82 -5.95 2.38 -11.82
CA ASP A 82 -6.46 1.68 -12.99
C ASP A 82 -6.93 0.24 -12.72
N VAL A 83 -6.51 -0.36 -11.60
CA VAL A 83 -6.83 -1.75 -11.25
C VAL A 83 -7.54 -1.81 -9.90
N TRP A 84 -6.90 -1.31 -8.85
CA TRP A 84 -7.43 -1.48 -7.50
C TRP A 84 -8.59 -0.55 -7.18
N LEU A 85 -8.65 0.62 -7.78
CA LEU A 85 -9.75 1.58 -7.65
C LEU A 85 -10.60 1.68 -8.93
N ALA A 86 -10.42 0.74 -9.86
CA ALA A 86 -11.18 0.71 -11.11
C ALA A 86 -12.70 0.55 -10.86
N GLY A 87 -13.49 1.29 -11.63
CA GLY A 87 -14.96 1.27 -11.57
C GLY A 87 -15.52 2.18 -10.47
N ASP A 88 -16.79 1.98 -10.10
CA ASP A 88 -17.53 2.87 -9.19
C ASP A 88 -17.44 2.44 -7.70
N LYS A 89 -16.38 1.72 -7.32
CA LYS A 89 -16.20 1.27 -5.93
C LYS A 89 -15.43 2.32 -5.11
N PRO A 90 -15.85 2.61 -3.88
CA PRO A 90 -15.20 3.62 -3.03
C PRO A 90 -13.90 3.14 -2.37
N TYR A 91 -13.62 1.83 -2.33
CA TYR A 91 -12.44 1.24 -1.68
C TYR A 91 -11.81 0.14 -2.54
N LEU A 92 -10.55 -0.22 -2.26
CA LEU A 92 -9.74 -1.11 -3.10
C LEU A 92 -10.42 -2.46 -3.39
N THR A 93 -11.12 -2.99 -2.39
CA THR A 93 -11.64 -4.36 -2.41
C THR A 93 -13.18 -4.43 -2.43
N GLY A 94 -13.88 -3.29 -2.42
CA GLY A 94 -15.34 -3.22 -2.53
C GLY A 94 -15.97 -1.95 -1.95
N GLU A 95 -17.19 -2.08 -1.42
CA GLU A 95 -18.03 -0.97 -0.93
C GLU A 95 -17.64 -0.43 0.46
N ARG A 96 -16.78 -1.15 1.18
CA ARG A 96 -16.38 -0.78 2.55
C ARG A 96 -14.87 -0.84 2.69
N ILE A 97 -14.34 0.07 3.50
CA ILE A 97 -12.92 0.10 3.86
C ILE A 97 -12.50 -1.21 4.52
N SER A 98 -11.29 -1.66 4.23
CA SER A 98 -10.69 -2.89 4.74
C SER A 98 -9.24 -2.66 5.18
N ILE A 99 -8.59 -3.70 5.70
CA ILE A 99 -7.14 -3.62 6.00
C ILE A 99 -6.26 -3.47 4.74
N ALA A 100 -6.79 -3.77 3.54
CA ALA A 100 -6.11 -3.47 2.28
C ALA A 100 -5.93 -1.95 2.11
N ASP A 101 -7.02 -1.21 2.29
CA ASP A 101 -7.04 0.26 2.19
C ASP A 101 -6.14 0.91 3.24
N LEU A 102 -6.15 0.38 4.46
CA LEU A 102 -5.28 0.87 5.53
C LEU A 102 -3.80 0.77 5.14
N LEU A 103 -3.36 -0.37 4.61
CA LEU A 103 -1.97 -0.55 4.19
C LEU A 103 -1.63 0.34 2.99
N ALA A 104 -2.51 0.39 1.99
CA ALA A 104 -2.32 1.24 0.81
C ALA A 104 -2.16 2.72 1.19
N ALA A 105 -3.07 3.25 2.00
CA ALA A 105 -3.03 4.64 2.42
C ALA A 105 -1.74 4.97 3.19
N CYS A 106 -1.31 4.09 4.11
CA CYS A 106 -0.06 4.28 4.83
C CYS A 106 1.17 4.35 3.91
N GLU A 107 1.20 3.49 2.89
CA GLU A 107 2.33 3.40 1.95
C GLU A 107 2.35 4.59 0.98
N VAL A 108 1.18 5.02 0.49
CA VAL A 108 1.04 6.19 -0.38
C VAL A 108 1.37 7.48 0.37
N GLU A 109 0.86 7.67 1.60
CA GLU A 109 1.14 8.88 2.39
C GLU A 109 2.64 9.05 2.70
N GLN A 110 3.39 7.95 2.79
CA GLN A 110 4.84 7.99 3.00
C GLN A 110 5.58 8.75 1.88
N THR A 111 5.02 8.81 0.67
CA THR A 111 5.65 9.43 -0.51
C THR A 111 5.57 10.96 -0.50
N ARG A 112 4.71 11.56 0.34
CA ARG A 112 4.42 13.00 0.37
C ARG A 112 5.34 13.84 1.27
N LYS A 113 6.34 13.21 1.90
CA LYS A 113 7.29 13.89 2.80
C LYS A 113 8.35 14.71 2.07
#